data_AF-A0A956DWR5-F1
#
_entry.id   AF-A0A956DWR5-F1
#
_cell.length_a   1.000
_cell.length_b   1.000
_cell.length_c   1.000
_cell.angle_alpha   90.00
_cell.angle_beta   90.00
_cell.angle_gamma   90.00
#
_symmetry.space_group_name_H-M   'P 1'
#
loop_
_entity.id
_entity.type
_entity.pdbx_description
1 polymer ?
#
loop_
_entity_poly.entity_id
_entity_poly.type
_entity_poly.pdbx_seq_one_letter_code
_entity_poly.pdbx_strand_id
1 'polypeptide(L)'
;MQRLLTAVGALAVTALITASGACGDGGGSELPPPAAGGGGAASSSSQGVDLFAGVGGSTSTGFGGSPPLTCATPDDCPGQDGDCQFRTCENMECGIGQAPQGTPCDDAGGNTCNAGGQCIACGLPVTPPGGACPSACTGGCNGGTCTIDCSSGGACSGQTLSCPADFACQIDCGPNGCPNATITCAPSYACHLSCSGPSACEGAALTCSTGICGLACSADNAACKDLNMNCGSETCTAVCAGNADKPTLDCTGAACGCTGC
;
A
#
# COMPACT_ATOMS: atom_id res chain seq x y z
N MET A 1 52.92 15.04 16.71
CA MET A 1 51.75 14.92 17.60
C MET A 1 50.79 16.06 17.28
N GLN A 2 49.83 15.85 16.39
CA GLN A 2 48.79 16.85 16.15
C GLN A 2 47.53 16.12 15.69
N ARG A 3 46.65 15.84 16.65
CA ARG A 3 45.34 15.25 16.42
C ARG A 3 44.39 16.38 16.04
N LEU A 4 43.99 16.41 14.77
CA LEU A 4 42.90 17.25 14.29
C LEU A 4 41.60 16.47 14.57
N LEU A 5 40.83 16.93 15.57
CA LEU A 5 39.47 16.46 15.82
C LEU A 5 38.54 17.20 14.85
N THR A 6 38.01 16.50 13.86
CA THR A 6 36.92 17.00 13.02
C THR A 6 35.59 16.65 13.70
N ALA A 7 34.91 17.66 14.22
CA ALA A 7 33.57 17.55 14.76
C ALA A 7 32.57 17.40 13.60
N VAL A 8 31.99 16.21 13.44
CA VAL A 8 30.85 15.99 12.54
C VAL A 8 29.60 16.38 13.31
N GLY A 9 29.08 17.58 13.01
CA GLY A 9 27.81 18.07 13.54
C GLY A 9 26.65 17.27 12.95
N ALA A 10 25.87 16.63 13.81
CA ALA A 10 24.59 16.06 13.45
C ALA A 10 23.60 17.20 13.14
N LEU A 11 23.39 17.49 11.85
CA LEU A 11 22.27 18.30 11.41
C LEU A 11 21.00 17.45 11.49
N ALA A 12 20.21 17.67 12.53
CA ALA A 12 18.85 17.14 12.60
C ALA A 12 17.99 17.91 11.58
N VAL A 13 17.77 17.31 10.41
CA VAL A 13 16.80 17.79 9.42
C VAL A 13 15.41 17.35 9.91
N THR A 14 14.80 18.17 10.76
CA THR A 14 13.36 18.04 11.06
C THR A 14 12.60 18.76 9.93
N ALA A 15 12.34 18.04 8.84
CA ALA A 15 11.46 18.54 7.79
C ALA A 15 10.01 18.46 8.28
N LEU A 16 9.43 19.61 8.58
CA LEU A 16 7.99 19.78 8.79
C LEU A 16 7.31 19.62 7.42
N ILE A 17 6.71 18.46 7.15
CA ILE A 17 5.83 18.27 6.00
C ILE A 17 4.46 18.84 6.38
N THR A 18 4.24 20.12 6.10
CA THR A 18 2.88 20.67 6.04
C THR A 18 2.30 20.29 4.69
N ALA A 19 1.59 19.16 4.63
CA ALA A 19 0.78 18.78 3.49
C ALA A 19 -0.50 19.62 3.46
N SER A 20 -0.46 20.75 2.74
CA SER A 20 -1.65 21.46 2.28
C SER A 20 -1.70 21.37 0.77
N GLY A 21 -1.96 20.16 0.26
CA GLY A 21 -2.25 19.90 -1.14
C GLY A 21 -3.74 19.69 -1.29
N ALA A 22 -4.44 20.71 -1.80
CA ALA A 22 -5.81 20.56 -2.24
C ALA A 22 -5.82 19.58 -3.42
N CYS A 23 -6.39 18.40 -3.20
CA CYS A 23 -6.82 17.51 -4.28
C CYS A 23 -7.84 18.28 -5.13
N GLY A 24 -7.54 18.47 -6.40
CA GLY A 24 -8.44 19.14 -7.33
C GLY A 24 -9.69 18.29 -7.52
N ASP A 25 -10.85 18.88 -7.22
CA ASP A 25 -12.17 18.35 -7.56
C ASP A 25 -12.29 18.15 -9.09
N GLY A 26 -11.93 16.96 -9.56
CA GLY A 26 -12.23 16.51 -10.91
C GLY A 26 -13.73 16.28 -11.05
N GLY A 27 -14.40 17.16 -11.80
CA GLY A 27 -15.83 17.18 -11.99
C GLY A 27 -16.46 15.83 -12.38
N GLY A 28 -17.63 15.59 -11.81
CA GLY A 28 -18.41 14.36 -11.92
C GLY A 28 -18.69 13.93 -13.36
N SER A 29 -18.33 12.69 -13.63
CA SER A 29 -18.96 11.88 -14.66
C SER A 29 -19.77 10.81 -13.92
N GLU A 30 -21.09 10.91 -13.98
CA GLU A 30 -22.02 9.92 -13.43
C GLU A 30 -21.62 8.52 -13.91
N LEU A 31 -21.11 7.68 -12.99
CA LEU A 31 -20.91 6.27 -13.26
C LEU A 31 -22.29 5.58 -13.24
N PRO A 32 -22.60 4.71 -14.21
CA PRO A 32 -23.81 3.90 -14.18
C PRO A 32 -23.78 2.93 -12.97
N PRO A 33 -24.95 2.57 -12.42
CA PRO A 33 -25.03 1.65 -11.28
C PRO A 33 -24.37 0.30 -11.61
N PRO A 34 -23.69 -0.35 -10.65
CA PRO A 34 -23.06 -1.64 -10.88
C PRO A 34 -24.12 -2.68 -11.25
N ALA A 35 -23.88 -3.38 -12.35
CA ALA A 35 -24.68 -4.51 -12.77
C ALA A 35 -24.62 -5.61 -11.70
N ALA A 36 -25.78 -6.06 -11.22
CA ALA A 36 -25.92 -7.24 -10.37
C ALA A 36 -25.35 -8.47 -11.12
N GLY A 37 -24.11 -8.84 -10.80
CA GLY A 37 -23.42 -10.00 -11.36
C GLY A 37 -23.70 -11.24 -10.52
N GLY A 38 -24.35 -12.22 -11.15
CA GLY A 38 -24.79 -13.48 -10.54
C GLY A 38 -23.66 -14.39 -10.02
N GLY A 39 -24.08 -15.28 -9.12
CA GLY A 39 -23.23 -16.10 -8.27
C GLY A 39 -22.28 -17.06 -8.98
N GLY A 40 -21.08 -17.16 -8.42
CA GLY A 40 -20.15 -18.26 -8.60
C GLY A 40 -20.10 -19.09 -7.32
N ALA A 41 -20.47 -20.37 -7.42
CA ALA A 41 -20.45 -21.30 -6.31
C ALA A 41 -19.02 -21.62 -5.88
N ALA A 42 -18.64 -21.25 -4.65
CA ALA A 42 -17.43 -21.75 -4.01
C ALA A 42 -17.75 -23.03 -3.24
N SER A 43 -17.17 -24.15 -3.69
CA SER A 43 -17.17 -25.40 -2.95
C SER A 43 -16.11 -25.33 -1.85
N SER A 44 -16.52 -25.42 -0.59
CA SER A 44 -15.60 -25.71 0.51
C SER A 44 -16.16 -26.81 1.40
N SER A 45 -15.35 -27.86 1.51
CA SER A 45 -15.52 -29.05 2.33
C SER A 45 -15.17 -28.76 3.79
N SER A 46 -16.14 -28.86 4.69
CA SER A 46 -15.96 -28.77 6.13
C SER A 46 -15.80 -30.16 6.76
N GLN A 47 -14.60 -30.43 7.27
CA GLN A 47 -14.39 -31.27 8.47
C GLN A 47 -14.19 -30.25 9.60
N GLY A 48 -14.95 -30.18 10.68
CA GLY A 48 -15.39 -31.26 11.54
C GLY A 48 -14.47 -31.28 12.77
N VAL A 49 -14.80 -30.50 13.81
CA VAL A 49 -14.43 -30.80 15.20
C VAL A 49 -15.35 -30.06 16.18
N ASP A 50 -15.99 -30.88 16.99
CA ASP A 50 -16.90 -30.60 18.08
C ASP A 50 -16.20 -30.21 19.41
N LEU A 51 -17.05 -29.78 20.35
CA LEU A 51 -16.98 -29.95 21.81
C LEU A 51 -16.06 -29.01 22.62
N PHE A 52 -16.67 -28.01 23.26
CA PHE A 52 -16.50 -27.85 24.71
C PHE A 52 -17.82 -27.52 25.41
N ALA A 53 -18.15 -28.39 26.36
CA ALA A 53 -19.26 -28.27 27.29
C ALA A 53 -18.94 -27.21 28.36
N GLY A 54 -19.83 -26.23 28.51
CA GLY A 54 -19.80 -25.24 29.58
C GLY A 54 -21.21 -24.99 30.10
N VAL A 55 -21.56 -25.69 31.17
CA VAL A 55 -22.86 -25.64 31.86
C VAL A 55 -22.87 -24.48 32.84
N GLY A 56 -23.83 -23.55 32.74
CA GLY A 56 -24.01 -22.47 33.71
C GLY A 56 -25.18 -21.56 33.37
N GLY A 57 -26.33 -21.85 33.96
CA GLY A 57 -27.62 -21.29 33.59
C GLY A 57 -27.83 -19.80 33.87
N SER A 58 -28.67 -19.20 33.03
CA SER A 58 -29.55 -18.10 33.37
C SER A 58 -30.88 -18.32 32.66
N THR A 59 -31.87 -18.76 33.42
CA THR A 59 -33.26 -18.91 32.98
C THR A 59 -33.88 -17.53 32.78
N SER A 60 -33.86 -17.04 31.54
CA SER A 60 -34.76 -15.98 31.09
C SER A 60 -35.98 -16.61 30.42
N THR A 61 -37.03 -16.86 31.20
CA THR A 61 -38.37 -17.15 30.65
C THR A 61 -39.00 -15.83 30.20
N GLY A 62 -38.71 -15.44 28.96
CA GLY A 62 -39.36 -14.34 28.25
C GLY A 62 -39.65 -14.79 26.83
N PHE A 63 -40.86 -15.30 26.61
CA PHE A 63 -41.36 -15.65 25.29
C PHE A 63 -41.61 -14.37 24.47
N GLY A 64 -40.59 -13.98 23.74
CA GLY A 64 -40.63 -13.02 22.64
C GLY A 64 -39.58 -13.49 21.65
N GLY A 65 -39.80 -14.68 21.08
CA GLY A 65 -38.88 -15.27 20.12
C GLY A 65 -38.82 -14.36 18.90
N SER A 66 -37.78 -13.53 18.84
CA SER A 66 -37.32 -12.99 17.56
C SER A 66 -37.23 -14.20 16.63
N PRO A 67 -37.94 -14.22 15.50
CA PRO A 67 -37.79 -15.31 14.55
C PRO A 67 -36.29 -15.50 14.27
N PRO A 68 -35.81 -16.73 14.00
CA PRO A 68 -34.45 -16.91 13.52
C PRO A 68 -34.28 -15.89 12.39
N LEU A 69 -33.27 -15.03 12.51
CA LEU A 69 -32.94 -13.99 11.52
C LEU A 69 -32.43 -14.70 10.26
N THR A 70 -33.35 -15.36 9.56
CA THR A 70 -33.15 -15.88 8.24
C THR A 70 -33.27 -14.70 7.31
N CYS A 71 -32.14 -14.22 6.82
CA CYS A 71 -32.16 -13.22 5.77
C CYS A 71 -32.60 -13.88 4.45
N ALA A 72 -33.34 -13.16 3.63
CA ALA A 72 -33.58 -13.51 2.23
C ALA A 72 -32.74 -12.61 1.30
N THR A 73 -32.46 -11.39 1.74
CA THR A 73 -31.57 -10.43 1.07
C THR A 73 -30.62 -9.79 2.09
N PRO A 74 -29.53 -9.16 1.62
CA PRO A 74 -28.66 -8.34 2.48
C PRO A 74 -29.39 -7.28 3.31
N ASP A 75 -30.50 -6.73 2.80
CA ASP A 75 -31.28 -5.70 3.49
C ASP A 75 -32.00 -6.21 4.75
N ASP A 76 -32.28 -7.52 4.81
CA ASP A 76 -32.86 -8.16 5.98
C ASP A 76 -31.86 -8.25 7.15
N CYS A 77 -30.57 -8.02 6.88
CA CYS A 77 -29.52 -8.13 7.88
C CYS A 77 -29.35 -6.83 8.69
N PRO A 78 -29.15 -6.95 10.01
CA PRO A 78 -28.88 -5.79 10.85
C PRO A 78 -27.53 -5.19 10.49
N GLY A 79 -27.43 -3.86 10.54
CA GLY A 79 -26.22 -3.11 10.19
C GLY A 79 -26.52 -1.97 9.23
N GLN A 80 -25.48 -1.27 8.80
CA GLN A 80 -25.54 -0.31 7.71
C GLN A 80 -24.49 -0.71 6.69
N ASP A 81 -24.84 -0.60 5.42
CA ASP A 81 -23.87 -0.67 4.34
C ASP A 81 -23.10 0.66 4.33
N GLY A 82 -21.79 0.56 4.13
CA GLY A 82 -20.91 1.68 3.80
C GLY A 82 -20.13 1.35 2.55
N ASP A 83 -19.28 2.28 2.13
CA ASP A 83 -18.49 2.11 0.91
C ASP A 83 -17.52 0.91 1.00
N CYS A 84 -17.07 0.60 2.21
CA CYS A 84 -16.07 -0.45 2.47
C CYS A 84 -16.61 -1.74 3.08
N GLN A 85 -17.85 -1.73 3.57
CA GLN A 85 -18.51 -2.88 4.16
C GLN A 85 -19.95 -2.94 3.69
N PHE A 86 -20.36 -4.09 3.20
CA PHE A 86 -21.73 -4.32 2.77
C PHE A 86 -22.27 -5.56 3.46
N ARG A 87 -23.54 -5.53 3.84
CA ARG A 87 -24.23 -6.69 4.38
C ARG A 87 -24.27 -7.78 3.31
N THR A 88 -24.15 -9.03 3.74
CA THR A 88 -24.32 -10.20 2.88
C THR A 88 -25.35 -11.13 3.50
N CYS A 89 -26.06 -11.87 2.65
CA CYS A 89 -26.97 -12.92 3.08
C CYS A 89 -26.63 -14.20 2.33
N GLU A 90 -25.92 -15.11 2.99
CA GLU A 90 -25.53 -16.40 2.42
C GLU A 90 -26.10 -17.53 3.26
N ASN A 91 -26.78 -18.48 2.63
CA ASN A 91 -27.42 -19.62 3.31
C ASN A 91 -28.40 -19.23 4.43
N MET A 92 -29.12 -18.12 4.25
CA MET A 92 -30.02 -17.54 5.26
C MET A 92 -29.30 -17.08 6.53
N GLU A 93 -27.99 -16.86 6.47
CA GLU A 93 -27.20 -16.27 7.53
C GLU A 93 -26.67 -14.90 7.11
N CYS A 94 -26.81 -13.93 8.01
CA CYS A 94 -26.28 -12.59 7.81
C CYS A 94 -24.77 -12.57 8.00
N GLY A 95 -24.07 -11.99 7.03
CA GLY A 95 -22.63 -11.73 7.05
C GLY A 95 -22.31 -10.28 6.72
N ILE A 96 -21.02 -9.97 6.74
CA ILE A 96 -20.46 -8.70 6.27
C ILE A 96 -19.42 -9.02 5.20
N GLY A 97 -19.64 -8.51 3.99
CA GLY A 97 -18.65 -8.46 2.93
C GLY A 97 -17.79 -7.21 3.06
N GLN A 98 -16.55 -7.29 2.59
CA GLN A 98 -15.61 -6.18 2.57
C GLN A 98 -15.33 -5.79 1.13
N ALA A 99 -15.31 -4.49 0.85
CA ALA A 99 -14.83 -4.01 -0.44
C ALA A 99 -13.35 -4.38 -0.62
N PRO A 100 -12.89 -4.62 -1.86
CA PRO A 100 -11.48 -4.78 -2.15
C PRO A 100 -10.65 -3.60 -1.62
N GLN A 101 -9.39 -3.86 -1.27
CA GLN A 101 -8.48 -2.79 -0.89
C GLN A 101 -8.31 -1.78 -2.03
N GLY A 102 -8.37 -0.49 -1.71
CA GLY A 102 -8.25 0.60 -2.68
C GLY A 102 -9.57 1.02 -3.32
N THR A 103 -10.69 0.37 -2.99
CA THR A 103 -12.02 0.85 -3.41
C THR A 103 -12.23 2.26 -2.88
N PRO A 104 -12.62 3.24 -3.72
CA PRO A 104 -12.93 4.60 -3.27
C PRO A 104 -14.04 4.58 -2.22
N CYS A 105 -13.92 5.43 -1.21
CA CYS A 105 -14.93 5.61 -0.19
C CYS A 105 -14.93 7.06 0.31
N ASP A 106 -16.10 7.56 0.70
CA ASP A 106 -16.30 8.91 1.24
C ASP A 106 -16.68 8.86 2.73
N ASP A 107 -16.92 7.65 3.27
CA ASP A 107 -17.24 7.43 4.66
C ASP A 107 -16.10 7.85 5.62
N ALA A 108 -16.47 8.41 6.77
CA ALA A 108 -15.53 8.78 7.85
C ALA A 108 -14.37 9.72 7.43
N GLY A 109 -14.48 10.41 6.29
CA GLY A 109 -13.43 11.28 5.76
C GLY A 109 -12.20 10.53 5.26
N GLY A 110 -12.33 9.23 5.01
CA GLY A 110 -11.35 8.47 4.25
C GLY A 110 -11.55 8.66 2.75
N ASN A 111 -10.66 8.03 1.96
CA ASN A 111 -10.70 8.05 0.51
C ASN A 111 -10.65 6.64 -0.09
N THR A 112 -10.08 5.67 0.63
CA THR A 112 -9.95 4.28 0.15
C THR A 112 -10.24 3.25 1.22
N CYS A 113 -10.83 2.13 0.81
CA CYS A 113 -11.10 1.00 1.68
C CYS A 113 -9.82 0.22 1.97
N ASN A 114 -9.59 -0.12 3.23
CA ASN A 114 -8.62 -1.15 3.59
C ASN A 114 -9.28 -2.55 3.46
N ALA A 115 -8.46 -3.60 3.39
CA ALA A 115 -8.96 -4.98 3.37
C ALA A 115 -9.69 -5.41 4.66
N GLY A 116 -9.76 -4.54 5.68
CA GLY A 116 -10.58 -4.71 6.89
C GLY A 116 -11.96 -4.05 6.78
N GLY A 117 -12.30 -3.45 5.64
CA GLY A 117 -13.57 -2.77 5.40
C GLY A 117 -13.69 -1.40 6.09
N GLN A 118 -12.56 -0.75 6.41
CA GLN A 118 -12.57 0.63 6.92
C GLN A 118 -12.22 1.60 5.79
N CYS A 119 -12.97 2.69 5.71
CA CYS A 119 -12.58 3.82 4.88
C CYS A 119 -11.45 4.58 5.59
N ILE A 120 -10.25 4.54 5.02
CA ILE A 120 -9.06 5.17 5.58
C ILE A 120 -8.65 6.35 4.72
N ALA A 121 -7.99 7.33 5.34
CA ALA A 121 -7.38 8.42 4.61
C ALA A 121 -6.33 7.86 3.65
N CYS A 122 -6.36 8.36 2.42
CA CYS A 122 -5.33 8.16 1.41
C CYS A 122 -3.91 8.31 1.99
N GLY A 123 -2.97 7.49 1.55
CA GLY A 123 -1.56 7.66 1.90
C GLY A 123 -1.17 7.21 3.31
N LEU A 124 -2.03 6.47 4.02
CA LEU A 124 -1.62 5.79 5.25
C LEU A 124 -0.93 4.46 4.92
N PRO A 125 0.33 4.25 5.37
CA PRO A 125 1.02 2.99 5.12
C PRO A 125 0.32 1.86 5.86
N VAL A 126 -0.14 0.86 5.13
CA VAL A 126 -0.61 -0.39 5.73
C VAL A 126 0.59 -1.18 6.26
N THR A 127 0.44 -1.76 7.45
CA THR A 127 1.51 -2.59 8.02
C THR A 127 1.50 -3.96 7.32
N PRO A 128 2.59 -4.36 6.66
CA PRO A 128 2.68 -5.66 6.04
C PRO A 128 2.62 -6.80 7.08
N PRO A 129 1.94 -7.92 6.78
CA PRO A 129 1.94 -9.08 7.67
C PRO A 129 3.33 -9.73 7.76
N GLY A 130 4.19 -9.51 6.74
CA GLY A 130 5.54 -10.06 6.69
C GLY A 130 5.54 -11.58 6.49
N GLY A 131 6.62 -12.24 6.95
CA GLY A 131 6.79 -13.68 6.81
C GLY A 131 8.24 -14.13 6.75
N ALA A 132 8.48 -15.31 6.19
CA ALA A 132 9.83 -15.76 5.87
C ALA A 132 10.45 -14.85 4.82
N CYS A 133 11.68 -14.39 5.06
CA CYS A 133 12.32 -13.41 4.20
C CYS A 133 12.59 -13.99 2.79
N PRO A 134 12.00 -13.44 1.72
CA PRO A 134 12.24 -13.90 0.36
C PRO A 134 13.69 -13.70 -0.06
N SER A 135 14.21 -14.56 -0.95
CA SER A 135 15.58 -14.44 -1.49
C SER A 135 15.81 -13.19 -2.33
N ALA A 136 14.74 -12.54 -2.81
CA ALA A 136 14.82 -11.26 -3.49
C ALA A 136 15.30 -10.13 -2.57
N CYS A 137 15.11 -10.26 -1.25
CA CYS A 137 15.51 -9.27 -0.26
C CYS A 137 17.00 -9.45 0.08
N THR A 138 17.89 -9.06 -0.85
CA THR A 138 19.35 -9.22 -0.71
C THR A 138 19.93 -8.47 0.48
N GLY A 139 19.28 -7.41 0.95
CA GLY A 139 19.60 -6.68 2.19
C GLY A 139 18.92 -7.24 3.44
N GLY A 140 18.10 -8.28 3.31
CA GLY A 140 17.35 -8.92 4.39
C GLY A 140 15.96 -8.36 4.61
N CYS A 141 15.28 -8.83 5.67
CA CYS A 141 13.95 -8.37 6.04
C CYS A 141 13.90 -7.93 7.50
N ASN A 142 13.21 -6.82 7.76
CA ASN A 142 13.00 -6.30 9.11
C ASN A 142 11.58 -5.73 9.24
N GLY A 143 10.81 -6.23 10.21
CA GLY A 143 9.47 -5.70 10.52
C GLY A 143 8.47 -5.74 9.36
N GLY A 144 8.58 -6.74 8.47
CA GLY A 144 7.74 -6.84 7.27
C GLY A 144 8.21 -5.96 6.09
N THR A 145 9.37 -5.32 6.20
CA THR A 145 10.04 -4.64 5.09
C THR A 145 11.12 -5.54 4.49
N CYS A 146 11.06 -5.76 3.18
CA CYS A 146 12.07 -6.39 2.35
C CYS A 146 13.05 -5.34 1.83
N THR A 147 14.34 -5.49 2.12
CA THR A 147 15.38 -4.62 1.57
C THR A 147 16.09 -5.32 0.41
N ILE A 148 16.07 -4.68 -0.77
CA ILE A 148 16.86 -5.06 -1.94
C ILE A 148 18.07 -4.13 -1.99
N ASP A 149 19.23 -4.67 -1.62
CA ASP A 149 20.49 -3.94 -1.59
C ASP A 149 21.17 -4.00 -2.97
N CYS A 150 21.19 -2.84 -3.63
CA CYS A 150 21.87 -2.59 -4.90
C CYS A 150 23.00 -1.56 -4.73
N SER A 151 23.55 -1.43 -3.51
CA SER A 151 24.56 -0.42 -3.18
C SER A 151 25.92 -0.65 -3.83
N SER A 152 26.21 -1.90 -4.22
CA SER A 152 27.39 -2.21 -5.02
C SER A 152 27.22 -1.76 -6.47
N GLY A 153 28.27 -1.15 -7.05
CA GLY A 153 28.21 -0.63 -8.42
C GLY A 153 27.82 -1.73 -9.43
N GLY A 154 26.69 -1.53 -10.10
CA GLY A 154 26.14 -2.44 -11.09
C GLY A 154 25.35 -3.64 -10.55
N ALA A 155 25.12 -3.77 -9.23
CA ALA A 155 24.45 -4.95 -8.66
C ALA A 155 23.09 -5.27 -9.31
N CYS A 156 22.35 -4.23 -9.68
CA CYS A 156 21.00 -4.31 -10.21
C CYS A 156 20.86 -3.65 -11.59
N SER A 157 21.98 -3.36 -12.25
CA SER A 157 22.01 -2.70 -13.57
C SER A 157 21.25 -3.52 -14.62
N GLY A 158 20.22 -2.91 -15.23
CA GLY A 158 19.39 -3.55 -16.27
C GLY A 158 18.52 -4.71 -15.79
N GLN A 159 18.42 -4.94 -14.47
CA GLN A 159 17.62 -6.02 -13.91
C GLN A 159 16.15 -5.64 -13.77
N THR A 160 15.28 -6.65 -13.80
CA THR A 160 13.89 -6.51 -13.36
C THR A 160 13.80 -6.88 -11.88
N LEU A 161 13.53 -5.90 -11.01
CA LEU A 161 13.35 -6.08 -9.58
C LEU A 161 11.86 -6.12 -9.26
N SER A 162 11.38 -7.25 -8.75
CA SER A 162 9.99 -7.39 -8.31
C SER A 162 9.94 -7.48 -6.79
N CYS A 163 9.28 -6.52 -6.16
CA CYS A 163 9.05 -6.54 -4.72
C CYS A 163 8.12 -7.72 -4.36
N PRO A 164 8.46 -8.52 -3.33
CA PRO A 164 7.61 -9.62 -2.90
C PRO A 164 6.23 -9.15 -2.43
N ALA A 165 5.20 -9.98 -2.65
CA ALA A 165 3.91 -9.78 -1.99
C ALA A 165 4.06 -9.85 -0.46
N ASP A 166 3.18 -9.18 0.26
CA ASP A 166 3.11 -9.19 1.74
C ASP A 166 4.27 -8.50 2.48
N PHE A 167 5.12 -7.77 1.75
CA PHE A 167 6.19 -6.96 2.32
C PHE A 167 6.13 -5.52 1.81
N ALA A 168 6.47 -4.56 2.68
CA ALA A 168 6.94 -3.26 2.21
C ALA A 168 8.31 -3.43 1.55
N CYS A 169 8.64 -2.63 0.56
CA CYS A 169 9.85 -2.81 -0.24
C CYS A 169 10.75 -1.58 -0.13
N GLN A 170 12.00 -1.78 0.26
CA GLN A 170 13.03 -0.75 0.22
C GLN A 170 14.12 -1.19 -0.77
N ILE A 171 14.37 -0.38 -1.77
CA ILE A 171 15.43 -0.61 -2.77
C ILE A 171 16.50 0.46 -2.57
N ASP A 172 17.71 0.04 -2.23
CA ASP A 172 18.83 0.93 -1.96
C ASP A 172 19.84 0.85 -3.12
N CYS A 173 19.80 1.85 -4.00
CA CYS A 173 20.70 1.96 -5.15
C CYS A 173 21.88 2.86 -4.79
N GLY A 174 23.08 2.30 -4.84
CA GLY A 174 24.33 3.04 -4.68
C GLY A 174 24.80 3.67 -5.99
N PRO A 175 26.05 4.18 -6.05
CA PRO A 175 26.62 4.74 -7.27
C PRO A 175 26.59 3.71 -8.41
N ASN A 176 25.88 4.02 -9.50
CA ASN A 176 25.62 3.10 -10.62
C ASN A 176 24.96 1.76 -10.20
N GLY A 177 24.19 1.73 -9.12
CA GLY A 177 23.59 0.50 -8.58
C GLY A 177 22.48 -0.08 -9.45
N CYS A 178 21.58 0.79 -9.93
CA CYS A 178 20.33 0.43 -10.62
C CYS A 178 20.12 1.11 -11.99
N PRO A 179 21.17 1.39 -12.81
CA PRO A 179 20.94 2.04 -14.09
C PRO A 179 20.10 1.14 -15.00
N ASN A 180 19.08 1.72 -15.64
CA ASN A 180 18.13 1.03 -16.52
C ASN A 180 17.38 -0.15 -15.85
N ALA A 181 17.33 -0.20 -14.51
CA ALA A 181 16.57 -1.23 -13.81
C ALA A 181 15.05 -1.02 -14.00
N THR A 182 14.29 -2.10 -14.09
CA THR A 182 12.82 -2.07 -14.08
C THR A 182 12.33 -2.56 -12.73
N ILE A 183 11.72 -1.68 -11.94
CA ILE A 183 11.30 -1.96 -10.56
C ILE A 183 9.78 -2.01 -10.52
N THR A 184 9.23 -3.16 -10.13
CA THR A 184 7.79 -3.37 -9.98
C THR A 184 7.44 -3.56 -8.52
N CYS A 185 6.67 -2.63 -7.98
CA CYS A 185 6.20 -2.69 -6.60
C CYS A 185 4.97 -3.61 -6.49
N ALA A 186 4.94 -4.44 -5.44
CA ALA A 186 3.79 -5.26 -5.12
C ALA A 186 2.55 -4.39 -4.85
N PRO A 187 1.33 -4.89 -5.13
CA PRO A 187 0.11 -4.21 -4.73
C PRO A 187 0.08 -4.05 -3.21
N SER A 188 -0.63 -3.01 -2.77
CA SER A 188 -1.03 -2.81 -1.37
C SER A 188 0.01 -2.29 -0.38
N TYR A 189 1.33 -2.39 -0.63
CA TYR A 189 2.35 -2.00 0.38
C TYR A 189 3.27 -0.88 -0.08
N ALA A 190 3.91 -0.21 0.88
CA ALA A 190 4.82 0.89 0.59
C ALA A 190 6.06 0.39 -0.17
N CYS A 191 6.47 1.14 -1.19
CA CYS A 191 7.63 0.88 -2.02
C CYS A 191 8.51 2.12 -2.06
N HIS A 192 9.74 2.02 -1.57
CA HIS A 192 10.67 3.13 -1.46
C HIS A 192 11.95 2.84 -2.24
N LEU A 193 12.29 3.71 -3.19
CA LEU A 193 13.52 3.67 -3.96
C LEU A 193 14.46 4.78 -3.51
N SER A 194 15.65 4.41 -3.01
CA SER A 194 16.71 5.35 -2.64
C SER A 194 17.83 5.34 -3.69
N CYS A 195 18.09 6.48 -4.31
CA CYS A 195 19.10 6.67 -5.34
C CYS A 195 20.25 7.53 -4.79
N SER A 196 21.31 6.85 -4.32
CA SER A 196 22.46 7.46 -3.66
C SER A 196 23.71 7.41 -4.54
N GLY A 197 24.29 8.57 -4.87
CA GLY A 197 25.48 8.67 -5.70
C GLY A 197 25.19 8.91 -7.19
N PRO A 198 26.26 9.10 -7.98
CA PRO A 198 26.15 9.42 -9.40
C PRO A 198 25.51 8.25 -10.17
N SER A 199 24.56 8.61 -11.03
CA SER A 199 23.84 7.67 -11.91
C SER A 199 23.26 6.45 -11.18
N ALA A 200 22.92 6.59 -9.90
CA ALA A 200 22.44 5.49 -9.07
C ALA A 200 21.22 4.79 -9.68
N CYS A 201 20.30 5.57 -10.24
CA CYS A 201 19.07 5.09 -10.86
C CYS A 201 18.87 5.69 -12.27
N GLU A 202 19.97 5.97 -12.98
CA GLU A 202 19.88 6.59 -14.32
C GLU A 202 19.08 5.70 -15.27
N GLY A 203 18.03 6.25 -15.88
CA GLY A 203 17.14 5.53 -16.80
C GLY A 203 16.30 4.41 -16.17
N ALA A 204 16.25 4.32 -14.84
CA ALA A 204 15.41 3.32 -14.17
C ALA A 204 13.92 3.59 -14.39
N ALA A 205 13.11 2.53 -14.38
CA ALA A 205 11.66 2.60 -14.44
C ALA A 205 11.07 2.05 -13.13
N LEU A 206 10.36 2.88 -12.37
CA LEU A 206 9.67 2.50 -11.14
C LEU A 206 8.16 2.46 -11.41
N THR A 207 7.55 1.28 -11.33
CA THR A 207 6.10 1.09 -11.51
C THR A 207 5.46 0.79 -10.18
N CYS A 208 4.66 1.74 -9.70
CA CYS A 208 3.89 1.64 -8.49
C CYS A 208 2.47 1.16 -8.82
N SER A 209 1.92 0.30 -7.98
CA SER A 209 0.55 -0.21 -8.10
C SER A 209 -0.35 0.50 -7.10
N THR A 210 -1.09 -0.21 -6.25
CA THR A 210 -2.01 0.37 -5.25
C THR A 210 -1.33 0.67 -3.91
N GLY A 211 0.00 0.75 -3.88
CA GLY A 211 0.77 1.02 -2.66
C GLY A 211 1.41 2.41 -2.69
N ILE A 212 1.73 2.95 -1.51
CA ILE A 212 2.46 4.23 -1.38
C ILE A 212 3.81 4.10 -2.05
N CYS A 213 4.17 5.07 -2.88
CA CYS A 213 5.42 5.03 -3.62
C CYS A 213 6.30 6.23 -3.28
N GLY A 214 7.52 5.95 -2.84
CA GLY A 214 8.51 6.94 -2.46
C GLY A 214 9.77 6.83 -3.33
N LEU A 215 10.26 7.98 -3.80
CA LEU A 215 11.53 8.11 -4.48
C LEU A 215 12.40 9.15 -3.78
N ALA A 216 13.62 8.79 -3.42
CA ALA A 216 14.59 9.68 -2.81
C ALA A 216 15.85 9.78 -3.69
N CYS A 217 16.11 10.97 -4.23
CA CYS A 217 17.27 11.28 -5.05
C CYS A 217 18.28 12.09 -4.24
N SER A 218 19.51 11.57 -4.12
CA SER A 218 20.62 12.29 -3.50
C SER A 218 21.02 13.55 -4.27
N ALA A 219 21.86 14.40 -3.65
CA ALA A 219 22.28 15.67 -4.24
C ALA A 219 23.31 15.54 -5.39
N ASP A 220 23.75 14.31 -5.67
CA ASP A 220 24.65 14.03 -6.77
C ASP A 220 23.94 14.26 -8.11
N ASN A 221 24.64 14.98 -9.02
CA ASN A 221 24.13 15.19 -10.37
C ASN A 221 23.88 13.82 -11.03
N ALA A 222 22.75 13.69 -11.71
CA ALA A 222 22.28 12.50 -12.38
C ALA A 222 21.86 11.28 -11.51
N ALA A 223 21.72 11.41 -10.18
CA ALA A 223 21.25 10.28 -9.35
C ALA A 223 19.93 9.65 -9.86
N CYS A 224 19.01 10.49 -10.35
CA CYS A 224 17.70 10.11 -10.90
C CYS A 224 17.48 10.58 -12.35
N LYS A 225 18.57 10.81 -13.08
CA LYS A 225 18.49 11.27 -14.48
C LYS A 225 17.72 10.27 -15.32
N ASP A 226 16.77 10.77 -16.11
CA ASP A 226 15.92 9.97 -17.00
C ASP A 226 15.11 8.85 -16.29
N LEU A 227 15.00 8.90 -14.96
CA LEU A 227 14.17 7.97 -14.21
C LEU A 227 12.69 8.26 -14.49
N ASN A 228 11.93 7.21 -14.80
CA ASN A 228 10.48 7.29 -14.96
C ASN A 228 9.77 6.60 -13.79
N MET A 229 8.89 7.32 -13.11
CA MET A 229 8.08 6.81 -12.01
C MET A 229 6.61 6.83 -12.42
N ASN A 230 6.02 5.65 -12.62
CA ASN A 230 4.59 5.49 -12.88
C ASN A 230 3.85 5.31 -11.55
N CYS A 231 3.14 6.35 -11.15
CA CYS A 231 2.38 6.39 -9.91
C CYS A 231 1.03 5.68 -10.10
N GLY A 232 0.68 4.79 -9.17
CA GLY A 232 -0.64 4.15 -9.17
C GLY A 232 -1.68 4.95 -8.40
N SER A 233 -2.58 4.28 -7.67
CA SER A 233 -3.73 4.94 -7.02
C SER A 233 -3.42 5.61 -5.67
N GLU A 234 -2.31 5.27 -5.03
CA GLU A 234 -1.94 5.82 -3.72
C GLU A 234 -1.00 7.03 -3.82
N THR A 235 -0.58 7.56 -2.68
CA THR A 235 0.36 8.68 -2.62
C THR A 235 1.70 8.32 -3.27
N CYS A 236 2.13 9.19 -4.19
CA CYS A 236 3.39 9.11 -4.90
C CYS A 236 4.22 10.36 -4.56
N THR A 237 5.40 10.17 -3.98
CA THR A 237 6.28 11.27 -3.55
C THR A 237 7.68 11.07 -4.08
N ALA A 238 8.22 12.08 -4.76
CA ALA A 238 9.62 12.16 -5.12
C ALA A 238 10.28 13.33 -4.37
N VAL A 239 11.39 13.04 -3.69
CA VAL A 239 12.22 14.00 -2.98
C VAL A 239 13.59 14.05 -3.65
N CYS A 240 13.98 15.22 -4.15
CA CYS A 240 15.30 15.43 -4.75
C CYS A 240 16.08 16.45 -3.93
N ALA A 241 17.30 16.09 -3.55
CA ALA A 241 18.21 17.03 -2.91
C ALA A 241 19.01 17.82 -3.96
N GLY A 242 19.31 19.08 -3.66
CA GLY A 242 20.23 19.90 -4.47
C GLY A 242 19.75 20.16 -5.91
N ASN A 243 20.67 20.05 -6.86
CA ASN A 243 20.45 20.30 -8.30
C ASN A 243 20.33 18.99 -9.11
N ALA A 244 19.90 17.90 -8.47
CA ALA A 244 19.75 16.63 -9.16
C ALA A 244 18.79 16.75 -10.36
N ASP A 245 19.11 16.03 -11.43
CA ASP A 245 18.18 15.86 -12.54
C ASP A 245 16.89 15.24 -12.01
N LYS A 246 15.78 15.88 -12.34
CA LYS A 246 14.47 15.49 -11.82
C LYS A 246 13.94 14.28 -12.58
N PRO A 247 13.40 13.27 -11.88
CA PRO A 247 12.70 12.17 -12.51
C PRO A 247 11.43 12.67 -13.22
N THR A 248 10.97 11.90 -14.20
CA THR A 248 9.62 12.06 -14.76
C THR A 248 8.64 11.31 -13.87
N LEU A 249 7.64 12.01 -13.33
CA LEU A 249 6.53 11.39 -12.62
C LEU A 249 5.30 11.33 -13.54
N ASP A 250 4.81 10.13 -13.79
CA ASP A 250 3.53 9.89 -14.44
C ASP A 250 2.46 9.71 -13.36
N CYS A 251 1.67 10.77 -13.15
CA CYS A 251 0.58 10.82 -12.19
C CYS A 251 -0.79 10.55 -12.84
N THR A 252 -0.84 9.82 -13.96
CA THR A 252 -2.11 9.53 -14.65
C THR A 252 -2.97 8.50 -13.93
N GLY A 253 -2.39 7.69 -13.04
CA GLY A 253 -3.14 6.93 -12.05
C GLY A 253 -3.97 7.89 -11.19
N ALA A 254 -5.12 7.46 -10.70
CA ALA A 254 -5.95 8.23 -9.76
C ALA A 254 -5.25 8.35 -8.38
N ALA A 255 -4.02 8.85 -8.37
CA ALA A 255 -3.15 8.94 -7.22
C ALA A 255 -3.80 9.88 -6.19
N CYS A 256 -3.94 9.39 -4.98
CA CYS A 256 -4.30 10.16 -3.79
C CYS A 256 -3.52 11.48 -3.65
N GLY A 257 -2.28 11.49 -4.12
CA GLY A 257 -1.44 12.68 -4.22
C GLY A 257 -0.19 12.37 -5.00
N CYS A 258 0.23 13.29 -5.86
CA CYS A 258 1.45 13.16 -6.64
C CYS A 258 2.32 14.40 -6.38
N THR A 259 3.42 14.22 -5.66
CA THR A 259 4.36 15.30 -5.35
C THR A 259 5.69 15.00 -6.00
N GLY A 260 6.02 15.76 -7.04
CA GLY A 260 7.35 15.75 -7.64
C GLY A 260 8.33 16.61 -6.88
N CYS A 261 9.61 16.48 -7.23
CA CYS A 261 10.62 17.46 -6.90
C CYS A 261 10.66 18.59 -7.96
#